data_AF-A0A6N7R0U4-F1
#
_entry.id   AF-A0A6N7R0U4-F1
#
_cell.length_a   1.000
_cell.length_b   1.000
_cell.length_c   1.000
_cell.angle_alpha   90.00
_cell.angle_beta   90.00
_cell.angle_gamma   90.00
#
_symmetry.space_group_name_H-M   'P 1'
#
loop_
_entity.id
_entity.type
_entity.pdbx_description
1 polymer ?
#
loop_
_entity_poly.entity_id
_entity_poly.type
_entity_poly.pdbx_seq_one_letter_code
_entity_poly.pdbx_strand_id
1 'polypeptide(L)'
;MTILDQYELTRGLFIDSISPIAKDLIDLQPPGFRNTIHWQIGHVLVIAEEIANFPHRSKSSLPDNYKKLFGRGTKPNDWRQNVPSMDQLILDLQDQVN
;
A
#
# COMPACT_ATOMS: atom_id res chain seq x y z
N MET A 1 11.49 -5.07 22.70
CA MET A 1 11.28 -5.10 21.25
C MET A 1 10.68 -6.44 20.87
N THR A 2 9.37 -6.46 20.70
CA THR A 2 8.59 -7.60 20.21
C THR A 2 8.45 -7.54 18.68
N ILE A 3 7.83 -8.55 18.08
CA ILE A 3 7.46 -8.53 16.65
C ILE A 3 6.42 -7.44 16.35
N LEU A 4 5.52 -7.15 17.30
CA LEU A 4 4.54 -6.07 17.15
C LEU A 4 5.22 -4.70 17.18
N ASP A 5 6.18 -4.50 18.11
CA ASP A 5 6.98 -3.26 18.15
C ASP A 5 7.75 -3.04 16.83
N GLN A 6 8.27 -4.12 16.22
CA GLN A 6 8.96 -4.03 14.92
C GLN A 6 8.00 -3.64 13.79
N TYR A 7 6.78 -4.19 13.82
CA TYR A 7 5.76 -3.90 12.83
C TYR A 7 5.31 -2.43 12.91
N GLU A 8 5.01 -1.93 14.11
CA GLU A 8 4.67 -0.53 14.36
C GLU A 8 5.80 0.42 13.94
N LEU A 9 7.05 0.14 14.36
CA LEU A 9 8.21 0.94 13.98
C LEU A 9 8.41 0.99 12.47
N THR A 10 8.35 -0.16 11.79
CA THR A 10 8.54 -0.23 10.34
C THR A 10 7.41 0.48 9.60
N ARG A 11 6.17 0.41 10.11
CA ARG A 11 5.03 1.13 9.56
C ARG A 11 5.20 2.64 9.67
N GLY A 12 5.62 3.14 10.84
CA GLY A 12 5.90 4.57 11.05
C GLY A 12 7.00 5.07 10.10
N LEU A 13 8.14 4.36 10.05
CA LEU A 13 9.25 4.71 9.15
C LEU A 13 8.84 4.69 7.67
N PHE A 14 7.99 3.75 7.28
CA PHE A 14 7.45 3.71 5.92
C PHE A 14 6.59 4.93 5.61
N ILE A 15 5.68 5.32 6.52
CA ILE A 15 4.83 6.52 6.35
C ILE A 15 5.67 7.79 6.29
N ASP A 16 6.66 7.94 7.19
CA ASP A 16 7.56 9.10 7.20
C ASP A 16 8.35 9.22 5.89
N SER A 17 8.73 8.09 5.29
CA SER A 17 9.42 8.06 3.99
C SER A 17 8.56 8.52 2.81
N ILE A 18 7.22 8.52 2.95
CA ILE A 18 6.27 8.96 1.93
C ILE A 18 6.11 10.49 1.93
N SER A 19 6.14 11.12 3.12
CA SER A 19 5.92 12.56 3.29
C SER A 19 6.75 13.48 2.38
N PRO A 20 8.07 13.26 2.16
CA PRO A 20 8.88 14.14 1.34
C PRO A 20 8.68 13.96 -0.18
N ILE A 21 7.86 12.98 -0.61
CA ILE A 21 7.67 12.70 -2.04
C ILE A 21 6.83 13.81 -2.68
N ALA A 22 7.38 14.42 -3.74
CA ALA A 22 6.69 15.46 -4.49
C ALA A 22 5.46 14.89 -5.23
N LYS A 23 4.33 15.61 -5.18
CA LYS A 23 3.03 15.15 -5.69
C LYS A 23 3.03 14.80 -7.18
N ASP A 24 3.85 15.49 -7.97
CA ASP A 24 4.06 15.27 -9.39
C ASP A 24 4.80 13.95 -9.71
N LEU A 25 5.50 13.37 -8.73
CA LEU A 25 6.22 12.10 -8.90
C LEU A 25 5.37 10.86 -8.55
N ILE A 26 4.27 11.05 -7.83
CA ILE A 26 3.47 9.96 -7.25
C ILE A 26 2.93 9.00 -8.32
N ASP A 27 2.36 9.57 -9.38
CA ASP A 27 1.78 8.82 -10.51
C ASP A 27 2.72 8.75 -11.72
N LEU A 28 3.95 9.27 -11.60
CA LEU A 28 4.94 9.16 -12.66
C LEU A 28 5.43 7.71 -12.76
N GLN A 29 5.34 7.13 -13.95
CA GLN A 29 5.90 5.81 -14.25
C GLN A 29 7.29 5.97 -14.89
N PRO A 30 8.39 5.61 -14.20
CA PRO A 30 9.72 5.75 -14.78
C PRO A 30 9.93 4.80 -15.97
N PRO A 31 10.74 5.19 -16.97
CA PRO A 31 11.05 4.33 -18.11
C PRO A 31 11.64 2.99 -17.67
N GLY A 32 11.11 1.89 -18.22
CA GLY A 32 11.53 0.52 -17.89
C GLY A 32 10.90 -0.06 -16.61
N PHE A 33 10.14 0.72 -15.85
CA PHE A 33 9.42 0.23 -14.67
C PHE A 33 7.94 0.01 -14.98
N ARG A 34 7.34 -1.00 -14.33
CA ARG A 34 5.93 -1.37 -14.56
C ARG A 34 4.94 -0.64 -13.64
N ASN A 35 5.44 -0.03 -12.56
CA ASN A 35 4.63 0.48 -11.45
C ASN A 35 5.05 1.93 -11.12
N THR A 36 4.15 2.66 -10.47
CA THR A 36 4.37 4.03 -9.94
C THR A 36 4.62 3.99 -8.44
N ILE A 37 5.03 5.11 -7.83
CA ILE A 37 5.15 5.24 -6.37
C ILE A 37 3.79 4.97 -5.71
N HIS A 38 2.72 5.53 -6.27
CA HIS A 38 1.35 5.30 -5.81
C HIS A 38 1.01 3.81 -5.72
N TRP A 39 1.39 3.04 -6.75
CA TRP A 39 1.19 1.60 -6.75
C TRP A 39 2.01 0.89 -5.67
N GLN A 40 3.27 1.28 -5.47
CA GLN A 40 4.15 0.64 -4.49
C GLN A 40 3.61 0.80 -3.07
N ILE A 41 3.06 1.97 -2.75
CA ILE A 41 2.49 2.25 -1.42
C ILE A 41 1.24 1.42 -1.18
N GLY A 42 0.31 1.38 -2.15
CA GLY A 42 -0.85 0.50 -2.06
C GLY A 42 -0.46 -0.98 -2.04
N HIS A 43 0.64 -1.37 -2.71
CA HIS A 43 1.12 -2.75 -2.71
C HIS A 43 1.61 -3.19 -1.33
N VAL A 44 2.38 -2.32 -0.65
CA VAL A 44 2.82 -2.56 0.73
C VAL A 44 1.62 -2.72 1.67
N LEU A 45 0.59 -1.88 1.52
CA LEU A 45 -0.65 -1.96 2.29
C LEU A 45 -1.33 -3.34 2.11
N VAL A 46 -1.58 -3.74 0.86
CA VAL A 46 -2.27 -5.01 0.54
C VAL A 46 -1.47 -6.23 0.98
N ILE A 47 -0.15 -6.23 0.77
CA ILE A 47 0.68 -7.40 1.13
C ILE A 47 0.84 -7.55 2.64
N ALA A 48 0.92 -6.46 3.41
CA ALA A 48 0.92 -6.53 4.85
C ALA A 48 -0.36 -7.21 5.37
N GLU A 49 -1.52 -6.83 4.84
CA GLU A 49 -2.82 -7.41 5.20
C GLU A 49 -2.91 -8.90 4.86
N GLU A 50 -2.44 -9.30 3.67
CA GLU A 50 -2.47 -10.69 3.24
C GLU A 50 -1.55 -11.60 4.05
N ILE A 51 -0.40 -11.09 4.48
CA ILE A 51 0.56 -11.83 5.31
C ILE A 51 0.02 -11.96 6.74
N ALA A 52 -0.48 -10.87 7.33
CA ALA A 52 -1.03 -10.87 8.68
C ALA A 52 -2.21 -11.84 8.83
N ASN A 53 -3.05 -11.94 7.79
CA ASN A 53 -4.21 -12.83 7.77
C ASN A 53 -3.90 -14.25 7.26
N PHE A 54 -2.65 -14.62 7.00
CA PHE A 54 -2.34 -15.95 6.48
C PHE A 54 -2.57 -17.05 7.55
N PRO A 55 -3.20 -18.20 7.21
CA PRO A 55 -3.69 -18.62 5.89
C PRO A 55 -5.12 -18.13 5.54
N HIS A 56 -5.83 -17.54 6.48
CA HIS A 56 -7.22 -17.08 6.35
C HIS A 56 -7.35 -15.70 5.67
N ARG A 57 -6.94 -15.61 4.40
CA ARG A 57 -6.92 -14.37 3.59
C ARG A 57 -8.28 -13.67 3.36
N SER A 58 -9.38 -14.24 3.86
CA SER A 58 -10.75 -13.72 3.75
C SER A 58 -11.11 -12.70 4.85
N LYS A 59 -10.24 -12.46 5.82
CA LYS A 59 -10.46 -11.51 6.93
C LYS A 59 -9.77 -10.15 6.73
N SER A 60 -9.65 -9.71 5.48
CA SER A 60 -9.08 -8.39 5.18
C SER A 60 -10.04 -7.30 5.62
N SER A 61 -9.56 -6.31 6.38
CA SER A 61 -10.32 -5.07 6.66
C SER A 61 -10.34 -4.11 5.46
N LEU A 62 -9.40 -4.30 4.51
CA LEU A 62 -9.28 -3.44 3.34
C LEU A 62 -10.44 -3.60 2.34
N PRO A 63 -10.81 -2.54 1.60
CA PRO A 63 -11.79 -2.61 0.53
C PRO A 63 -11.47 -3.66 -0.55
N ASP A 64 -12.51 -4.34 -1.06
CA ASP A 64 -12.37 -5.45 -2.04
C ASP A 64 -11.64 -5.06 -3.33
N ASN A 65 -11.71 -3.79 -3.73
CA ASN A 65 -11.03 -3.31 -4.94
C ASN A 65 -9.51 -3.17 -4.75
N TYR A 66 -8.99 -3.09 -3.52
CA TYR A 66 -7.57 -2.84 -3.29
C TYR A 66 -6.69 -3.97 -3.82
N LYS A 67 -7.13 -5.24 -3.68
CA LYS A 67 -6.44 -6.39 -4.27
C LYS A 67 -6.36 -6.31 -5.81
N LYS A 68 -7.38 -5.74 -6.47
CA LYS A 68 -7.40 -5.57 -7.92
C LYS A 68 -6.51 -4.41 -8.39
N LEU A 69 -6.28 -3.43 -7.53
CA LEU A 69 -5.45 -2.25 -7.82
C LEU A 69 -3.98 -2.51 -7.51
N PHE A 70 -3.69 -3.09 -6.34
CA PHE A 70 -2.34 -3.18 -5.79
C PHE A 70 -1.88 -4.62 -5.50
N GLY A 71 -2.65 -5.63 -5.88
CA GLY A 71 -2.25 -7.02 -5.72
C GLY A 71 -1.03 -7.41 -6.57
N ARG A 72 -0.43 -8.56 -6.27
CA ARG A 72 0.68 -9.10 -7.07
C ARG A 72 0.25 -9.23 -8.53
N GLY A 73 1.09 -8.74 -9.44
CA GLY A 73 0.82 -8.85 -10.87
C GLY A 73 -0.09 -7.77 -11.45
N THR A 74 -0.65 -6.85 -10.65
CA THR A 74 -1.37 -5.66 -11.16
C THR A 74 -0.38 -4.55 -11.55
N LYS A 75 -0.87 -3.53 -12.26
CA LYS A 75 -0.07 -2.35 -12.66
C LYS A 75 -0.99 -1.13 -12.84
N PRO A 76 -0.47 0.10 -12.67
CA PRO A 76 -1.26 1.33 -12.83
C PRO A 76 -1.95 1.49 -14.18
N ASN A 77 -1.33 0.99 -15.25
CA ASN A 77 -1.90 1.09 -16.61
C ASN A 77 -3.20 0.29 -16.79
N ASP A 78 -3.51 -0.63 -15.87
CA ASP A 78 -4.76 -1.39 -15.86
C ASP A 78 -5.79 -0.80 -14.87
N TRP A 79 -5.42 0.24 -14.11
CA TRP A 79 -6.34 0.89 -13.18
C TRP A 79 -7.50 1.52 -13.93
N ARG A 80 -8.69 1.37 -13.35
CA ARG A 80 -9.92 2.03 -13.80
C ARG A 80 -10.24 3.16 -12.83
N GLN A 81 -11.51 3.56 -12.77
CA GLN A 81 -12.00 4.47 -11.73
C GLN A 81 -11.86 3.84 -10.33
N ASN A 82 -11.84 4.70 -9.30
CA ASN A 82 -11.77 4.35 -7.87
C ASN A 82 -10.39 3.89 -7.36
N VAL A 83 -9.31 4.50 -7.87
CA VAL A 83 -8.00 4.41 -7.21
C VAL A 83 -8.04 5.30 -5.97
N PRO A 84 -7.72 4.80 -4.77
CA PRO A 84 -7.64 5.64 -3.57
C PRO A 84 -6.57 6.71 -3.73
N SER A 85 -6.69 7.81 -3.00
CA SER A 85 -5.63 8.82 -2.95
C SER A 85 -4.48 8.34 -2.07
N MET A 86 -3.33 8.99 -2.21
CA MET A 86 -2.19 8.77 -1.31
C MET A 86 -2.54 9.04 0.16
N ASP A 87 -3.32 10.09 0.43
CA ASP A 87 -3.76 10.40 1.79
C ASP A 87 -4.64 9.28 2.35
N GLN A 88 -5.53 8.69 1.53
CA GLN A 88 -6.34 7.55 1.95
C GLN A 88 -5.47 6.32 2.22
N LEU A 89 -4.49 6.03 1.36
CA LEU A 89 -3.57 4.91 1.58
C LEU A 89 -2.76 5.09 2.87
N ILE A 90 -2.36 6.32 3.22
CA ILE A 90 -1.68 6.61 4.49
C ILE A 90 -2.59 6.33 5.68
N LEU A 91 -3.86 6.76 5.62
CA LEU A 91 -4.85 6.47 6.67
C LEU A 91 -5.05 4.96 6.83
N ASP A 92 -5.20 4.23 5.73
CA ASP A 92 -5.38 2.78 5.77
C ASP A 92 -4.13 2.06 6.32
N LEU A 93 -2.92 2.57 6.00
CA LEU A 93 -1.66 2.06 6.53
C LEU A 93 -1.53 2.30 8.05
N GLN A 94 -2.04 3.44 8.54
CA GLN A 94 -2.11 3.74 9.97
C GLN A 94 -3.14 2.87 10.69
N ASP A 95 -4.22 2.49 10.01
CA ASP A 95 -5.24 1.60 10.59
C ASP A 95 -4.72 0.18 10.82
N GLN A 96 -3.75 -0.30 10.02
CA GLN A 96 -3.20 -1.65 10.19
C GLN A 96 -2.41 -1.87 11.48
N VAL A 97 -2.10 -0.83 12.25
CA VAL A 97 -1.43 -0.94 13.56
C VAL A 97 -2.40 -0.80 14.74
N ASN A 98 -3.70 -0.58 14.49
CA ASN A 98 -4.72 -0.42 15.51
C ASN A 98 -5.46 -1.73 15.85
#